data_AF-A0A392NSQ8-F1
#
_entry.id   AF-A0A392NSQ8-F1
#
_cell.length_a   1.000
_cell.length_b   1.000
_cell.length_c   1.000
_cell.angle_alpha   90.00
_cell.angle_beta   90.00
_cell.angle_gamma   90.00
#
_symmetry.space_group_name_H-M   'P 1'
#
loop_
_entity.id
_entity.type
_entity.pdbx_description
1 polymer ?
#
loop_
_entity_poly.entity_id
_entity_poly.type
_entity_poly.pdbx_seq_one_letter_code
_entity_poly.pdbx_strand_id
1 'polypeptide(L)'
;MRDVGITPEFRSFNDDGFGPPPSKWKGTCDKFVNFSGCNNKIIGAKYFKLDGRSEQSDILSPIDVSGHGTHTASTAAGSLVSNASFFGLANGTARGAVPSARLAIYKVCWKEDGCADMDVLAAFEAAIHDGVDVISISLGGEDSNYIKDPISIGAFHAMRKGIITVASAGNDGPTMATVVNNAPWIVTVAASGIDRDFHSTVELGTRTNVS
;
A
#
# COMPACT_ATOMS: atom_id res chain seq x y z
N MET A 1 -0.31 4.81 3.91
CA MET A 1 0.04 3.69 3.02
C MET A 1 1.54 3.73 2.78
N ARG A 2 2.25 2.65 3.11
CA ARG A 2 3.67 2.54 2.83
C ARG A 2 3.91 1.43 1.81
N ASP A 3 4.35 1.82 0.62
CA ASP A 3 4.36 0.95 -0.56
C ASP A 3 5.27 1.54 -1.68
N VAL A 4 5.03 1.17 -2.93
CA VAL A 4 5.70 1.64 -4.15
C VAL A 4 5.20 2.98 -4.70
N GLY A 5 4.28 3.66 -4.00
CA GLY A 5 3.74 4.97 -4.37
C GLY A 5 2.23 4.97 -4.60
N ILE A 6 1.75 5.97 -5.34
CA ILE A 6 0.34 6.11 -5.74
C ILE A 6 0.20 6.67 -7.15
N THR A 7 -0.83 6.25 -7.89
CA THR A 7 -1.27 6.91 -9.13
C THR A 7 -2.52 7.76 -8.84
N PRO A 8 -2.37 9.05 -8.49
CA PRO A 8 -3.45 9.87 -7.92
C PRO A 8 -4.62 10.14 -8.90
N GLU A 9 -4.39 10.04 -10.20
CA GLU A 9 -5.37 10.29 -11.26
C GLU A 9 -6.48 9.22 -11.39
N PHE A 10 -6.35 8.08 -10.70
CA PHE A 10 -7.38 7.05 -10.75
C PHE A 10 -8.64 7.43 -9.98
N ARG A 11 -9.80 7.00 -10.51
CA ARG A 11 -11.13 7.26 -9.93
C ARG A 11 -11.26 6.84 -8.46
N SER A 12 -10.52 5.82 -8.04
CA SER A 12 -10.47 5.36 -6.64
C SER A 12 -9.92 6.41 -5.67
N PHE A 13 -9.26 7.46 -6.16
CA PHE A 13 -8.69 8.53 -5.35
C PHE A 13 -9.34 9.89 -5.60
N ASN A 14 -10.51 9.90 -6.24
CA ASN A 14 -11.30 11.12 -6.34
C ASN A 14 -11.77 11.57 -4.94
N ASP A 15 -11.84 12.88 -4.75
CA ASP A 15 -12.15 13.56 -3.50
C ASP A 15 -13.54 14.21 -3.49
N ASP A 16 -14.43 13.81 -4.40
CA ASP A 16 -15.84 14.19 -4.35
C ASP A 16 -16.45 13.97 -2.96
N GLY A 17 -17.04 15.03 -2.40
CA GLY A 17 -17.67 15.01 -1.08
C GLY A 17 -16.70 15.10 0.10
N PHE A 18 -15.39 15.21 -0.13
CA PHE A 18 -14.42 15.44 0.93
C PHE A 18 -14.26 16.95 1.23
N GLY A 19 -14.35 17.31 2.51
CA GLY A 19 -13.90 18.63 2.98
C GLY A 19 -12.37 18.75 3.03
N PRO A 20 -11.81 19.88 3.50
CA PRO A 20 -10.36 20.05 3.65
C PRO A 20 -9.72 18.98 4.56
N PRO A 21 -8.39 18.75 4.48
CA PRO A 21 -7.69 17.84 5.38
C PRO A 21 -7.94 18.18 6.86
N PRO A 22 -8.00 17.19 7.77
CA PRO A 22 -8.21 17.43 9.19
C PRO A 22 -7.15 18.37 9.78
N SER A 23 -7.53 19.25 10.71
CA SER A 23 -6.61 20.22 11.34
C SER A 23 -5.45 19.59 12.11
N LYS A 24 -5.59 18.33 12.54
CA LYS A 24 -4.51 17.56 13.18
C LYS A 24 -3.42 17.11 12.21
N TRP A 25 -3.71 17.09 10.91
CA TRP A 25 -2.80 16.61 9.87
C TRP A 25 -1.62 17.56 9.71
N LYS A 26 -0.40 17.02 9.79
CA LYS A 26 0.85 17.78 9.68
C LYS A 26 1.69 17.42 8.45
N GLY A 27 1.24 16.43 7.68
CA GLY A 27 1.95 16.01 6.48
C GLY A 27 1.87 17.05 5.38
N THR A 28 2.85 16.97 4.47
CA THR A 28 2.97 17.85 3.31
C THR A 28 2.63 17.10 2.03
N CYS A 29 2.39 17.87 0.99
CA CYS A 29 2.26 17.32 -0.35
C CYS A 29 2.91 18.26 -1.35
N ASP A 30 4.13 17.90 -1.72
CA ASP A 30 4.91 18.66 -2.67
C ASP A 30 4.61 18.22 -4.10
N LYS A 31 5.02 19.05 -5.06
CA LYS A 31 4.95 18.70 -6.48
C LYS A 31 6.23 18.00 -6.88
N PHE A 32 6.11 16.93 -7.64
CA PHE A 32 7.24 16.16 -8.14
C PHE A 32 7.07 15.87 -9.63
N VAL A 33 8.09 15.26 -10.23
CA VAL A 33 7.99 14.76 -11.61
C VAL A 33 6.81 13.79 -11.69
N ASN A 34 5.93 14.01 -12.68
CA ASN A 34 4.71 13.24 -12.91
C ASN A 34 3.76 13.17 -11.71
N PHE A 35 3.86 14.09 -10.75
CA PHE A 35 2.97 14.16 -9.60
C PHE A 35 2.56 15.62 -9.37
N SER A 36 1.32 15.93 -9.76
CA SER A 36 0.81 17.30 -9.78
C SER A 36 0.46 17.85 -8.38
N GLY A 37 0.43 16.98 -7.37
CA GLY A 37 0.08 17.31 -5.99
C GLY A 37 -1.04 16.43 -5.45
N CYS A 38 -1.46 16.77 -4.24
CA CYS A 38 -2.52 16.10 -3.49
C CYS A 38 -3.90 16.72 -3.75
N ASN A 39 -4.93 16.02 -3.29
CA ASN A 39 -6.31 16.50 -3.23
C ASN A 39 -6.87 16.28 -1.82
N ASN A 40 -8.19 16.35 -1.63
CA ASN A 40 -8.77 16.08 -0.32
C ASN A 40 -8.81 14.57 -0.02
N LYS A 41 -8.65 13.66 -0.98
CA LYS A 41 -8.60 12.22 -0.73
C LYS A 41 -7.22 11.75 -0.30
N ILE A 42 -6.22 12.04 -1.13
CA ILE A 42 -4.79 11.87 -0.85
C ILE A 42 -4.30 13.18 -0.29
N ILE A 43 -4.10 13.27 1.03
CA ILE A 43 -3.79 14.51 1.74
C ILE A 43 -2.29 14.72 2.01
N GLY A 44 -1.47 13.72 1.68
CA GLY A 44 -0.02 13.81 1.75
C GLY A 44 0.65 12.76 0.89
N ALA A 45 1.79 13.11 0.31
CA ALA A 45 2.55 12.21 -0.54
C ALA A 45 4.04 12.55 -0.43
N LYS A 46 4.84 11.55 -0.05
CA LYS A 46 6.29 11.62 0.12
C LYS A 46 6.93 10.38 -0.49
N TYR A 47 8.20 10.51 -0.88
CA TYR A 47 9.04 9.38 -1.24
C TYR A 47 10.34 9.42 -0.42
N PHE A 48 10.97 8.27 -0.25
CA PHE A 48 12.24 8.12 0.45
C PHE A 48 13.18 7.28 -0.42
N LYS A 49 14.36 7.86 -0.70
CA LYS A 49 15.47 7.24 -1.45
C LYS A 49 16.79 7.69 -0.85
N LEU A 50 17.01 7.30 0.41
CA LEU A 50 18.15 7.66 1.25
C LEU A 50 19.35 6.75 1.04
N ASP A 51 19.16 5.60 0.40
CA ASP A 51 20.24 4.68 0.01
C ASP A 51 21.18 5.29 -1.05
N GLY A 52 20.78 6.39 -1.69
CA GLY A 52 21.57 7.13 -2.67
C GLY A 52 21.75 6.40 -4.00
N ARG A 53 21.05 5.27 -4.21
CA ARG A 53 21.15 4.48 -5.44
C ARG A 53 20.21 5.05 -6.49
N SER A 54 20.68 5.99 -7.33
CA SER A 54 19.82 6.53 -8.39
C SER A 54 19.94 5.67 -9.64
N GLU A 55 18.94 4.86 -9.93
CA GLU A 55 18.83 4.14 -11.19
C GLU A 55 18.08 4.97 -12.24
N GLN A 56 18.43 4.79 -13.51
CA GLN A 56 17.90 5.62 -14.59
C GLN A 56 16.39 5.43 -14.83
N SER A 57 15.81 4.35 -14.31
CA SER A 57 14.39 4.03 -14.35
C SER A 57 13.60 4.60 -13.18
N ASP A 58 14.25 5.11 -12.13
CA ASP A 58 13.57 5.63 -10.94
C ASP A 58 13.06 7.05 -11.16
N ILE A 59 11.75 7.21 -11.03
CA ILE A 59 11.12 8.54 -10.99
C ILE A 59 11.06 8.97 -9.53
N LEU A 60 11.95 9.89 -9.13
CA LEU A 60 12.04 10.48 -7.79
C LEU A 60 10.79 11.33 -7.47
N SER A 61 9.73 10.62 -7.12
CA SER A 61 8.37 11.10 -6.98
C SER A 61 7.56 10.04 -6.24
N PRO A 62 6.51 10.42 -5.48
CA PRO A 62 5.59 9.47 -4.87
C PRO A 62 4.72 8.72 -5.89
N ILE A 63 4.86 8.99 -7.19
CA ILE A 63 4.14 8.28 -8.24
C ILE A 63 4.45 6.77 -8.22
N ASP A 64 3.39 5.98 -8.37
CA ASP A 64 3.49 4.54 -8.52
C ASP A 64 3.81 4.17 -9.98
N VAL A 65 4.86 3.36 -10.17
CA VAL A 65 5.28 2.82 -11.47
C VAL A 65 5.17 1.29 -11.53
N SER A 66 4.75 0.65 -10.44
CA SER A 66 4.60 -0.81 -10.32
C SER A 66 3.13 -1.23 -10.29
N GLY A 67 2.28 -0.44 -9.63
CA GLY A 67 0.84 -0.68 -9.45
C GLY A 67 0.47 -1.25 -8.09
N HIS A 68 1.42 -1.85 -7.36
CA HIS A 68 1.15 -2.49 -6.07
C HIS A 68 0.60 -1.49 -5.03
N GLY A 69 1.21 -0.30 -4.91
CA GLY A 69 0.81 0.73 -3.97
C GLY A 69 -0.55 1.33 -4.28
N THR A 70 -0.85 1.49 -5.56
CA THR A 70 -2.16 1.92 -6.02
C THR A 70 -3.24 0.88 -5.74
N HIS A 71 -2.95 -0.40 -5.93
CA HIS A 71 -3.86 -1.50 -5.63
C HIS A 71 -4.14 -1.61 -4.12
N THR A 72 -3.11 -1.58 -3.28
CA THR A 72 -3.25 -1.68 -1.82
C THR A 72 -3.93 -0.44 -1.22
N ALA A 73 -3.57 0.77 -1.66
CA ALA A 73 -4.22 2.01 -1.22
C ALA A 73 -5.72 2.04 -1.57
N SER A 74 -6.09 1.61 -2.78
CA SER A 74 -7.50 1.56 -3.20
C SER A 74 -8.28 0.45 -2.49
N THR A 75 -7.63 -0.67 -2.12
CA THR A 75 -8.24 -1.72 -1.31
C THR A 75 -8.52 -1.25 0.12
N ALA A 76 -7.62 -0.47 0.72
CA ALA A 76 -7.80 0.05 2.07
C ALA A 76 -8.83 1.19 2.12
N ALA A 77 -8.71 2.16 1.22
CA ALA A 77 -9.49 3.40 1.29
C ALA A 77 -9.86 3.97 -0.07
N GLY A 78 -10.02 3.19 -1.14
CA GLY A 78 -10.55 3.69 -2.41
C GLY A 78 -11.97 4.26 -2.28
N SER A 79 -12.23 5.38 -2.96
CA SER A 79 -13.57 5.92 -3.22
C SER A 79 -14.41 4.94 -4.05
N LEU A 80 -15.72 5.14 -4.09
CA LEU A 80 -16.63 4.27 -4.85
C LEU A 80 -16.41 4.46 -6.36
N VAL A 81 -16.17 3.37 -7.08
CA VAL A 81 -15.97 3.37 -8.53
C VAL A 81 -16.95 2.39 -9.17
N SER A 82 -18.03 2.91 -9.72
CA SER A 82 -19.03 2.12 -10.44
C SER A 82 -18.46 1.55 -11.75
N ASN A 83 -18.99 0.38 -12.15
CA ASN A 83 -18.62 -0.34 -13.37
C ASN A 83 -17.11 -0.63 -13.45
N ALA A 84 -16.50 -0.96 -12.32
CA ALA A 84 -15.12 -1.42 -12.25
C ALA A 84 -15.07 -2.89 -12.65
N SER A 85 -14.15 -3.24 -13.54
CA SER A 85 -13.89 -4.62 -13.97
C SER A 85 -12.45 -4.76 -14.47
N PHE A 86 -11.96 -5.99 -14.51
CA PHE A 86 -10.71 -6.33 -15.19
C PHE A 86 -11.06 -7.07 -16.49
N PHE A 87 -11.08 -6.34 -17.62
CA PHE A 87 -11.54 -6.88 -18.92
C PHE A 87 -12.92 -7.57 -18.85
N GLY A 88 -13.86 -7.01 -18.09
CA GLY A 88 -15.20 -7.57 -17.88
C GLY A 88 -15.31 -8.55 -16.71
N LEU A 89 -14.19 -9.06 -16.18
CA LEU A 89 -14.17 -9.87 -14.97
C LEU A 89 -14.45 -9.02 -13.74
N ALA A 90 -15.12 -9.62 -12.74
CA ALA A 90 -15.40 -9.00 -11.45
C ALA A 90 -16.22 -7.70 -11.53
N ASN A 91 -17.09 -7.56 -12.54
CA ASN A 91 -17.84 -6.33 -12.75
C ASN A 91 -18.68 -5.95 -11.52
N GLY A 92 -18.54 -4.71 -11.06
CA GLY A 92 -19.27 -4.19 -9.92
C GLY A 92 -18.83 -2.79 -9.52
N THR A 93 -19.09 -2.44 -8.26
CA THR A 93 -18.58 -1.20 -7.67
C THR A 93 -17.35 -1.50 -6.83
N ALA A 94 -16.19 -1.00 -7.26
CA ALA A 94 -14.98 -1.08 -6.45
C ALA A 94 -15.00 -0.02 -5.35
N ARG A 95 -14.46 -0.36 -4.17
CA ARG A 95 -14.29 0.55 -3.03
C ARG A 95 -13.17 0.06 -2.13
N GLY A 96 -12.70 0.91 -1.23
CA GLY A 96 -11.84 0.52 -0.12
C GLY A 96 -12.62 0.09 1.12
N ALA A 97 -11.96 -0.57 2.08
CA ALA A 97 -12.53 -0.90 3.39
C ALA A 97 -13.21 0.29 4.06
N VAL A 98 -12.57 1.46 4.01
CA VAL A 98 -13.11 2.72 4.52
C VAL A 98 -13.07 3.79 3.43
N PRO A 99 -14.11 3.91 2.58
CA PRO A 99 -14.09 4.83 1.43
C PRO A 99 -13.98 6.30 1.82
N SER A 100 -14.37 6.68 3.04
CA SER A 100 -14.27 8.04 3.59
C SER A 100 -12.93 8.34 4.27
N ALA A 101 -12.02 7.37 4.40
CA ALA A 101 -10.70 7.60 4.98
C ALA A 101 -9.81 8.43 4.04
N ARG A 102 -8.90 9.20 4.63
CA ARG A 102 -7.87 9.97 3.90
C ARG A 102 -6.63 9.11 3.69
N LEU A 103 -5.90 9.35 2.61
CA LEU A 103 -4.67 8.65 2.29
C LEU A 103 -3.47 9.58 2.47
N ALA A 104 -2.43 9.05 3.13
CA ALA A 104 -1.09 9.62 3.13
C ALA A 104 -0.14 8.57 2.56
N ILE A 105 0.63 8.93 1.55
CA ILE A 105 1.44 8.01 0.75
C ILE A 105 2.91 8.22 1.08
N TYR A 106 3.57 7.13 1.46
CA TYR A 106 4.99 7.10 1.76
C TYR A 106 5.63 6.03 0.88
N LYS A 107 6.19 6.46 -0.26
CA LYS A 107 6.88 5.58 -1.20
C LYS A 107 8.28 5.24 -0.67
N VAL A 108 8.56 3.96 -0.48
CA VAL A 108 9.85 3.47 0.04
C VAL A 108 10.45 2.35 -0.79
N CYS A 109 9.72 1.91 -1.81
CA CYS A 109 10.10 0.81 -2.67
C CYS A 109 10.30 1.31 -4.09
N TRP A 110 11.37 0.81 -4.70
CA TRP A 110 11.86 1.19 -6.01
C TRP A 110 11.99 -0.06 -6.87
N LYS A 111 11.88 0.11 -8.18
CA LYS A 111 11.63 -1.02 -9.10
C LYS A 111 12.76 -2.05 -9.08
N GLU A 112 14.00 -1.58 -9.08
CA GLU A 112 15.20 -2.43 -9.18
C GLU A 112 15.82 -2.74 -7.80
N ASP A 113 15.77 -1.78 -6.87
CA ASP A 113 16.42 -1.89 -5.55
C ASP A 113 15.54 -2.49 -4.44
N GLY A 114 14.24 -2.68 -4.71
CA GLY A 114 13.30 -3.04 -3.66
C GLY A 114 13.14 -1.91 -2.65
N CYS A 115 13.03 -2.25 -1.37
CA CYS A 115 12.74 -1.29 -0.29
C CYS A 115 13.90 -1.28 0.71
N ALA A 116 14.69 -0.20 0.71
CA ALA A 116 15.82 -0.10 1.64
C ALA A 116 15.36 0.13 3.09
N ASP A 117 16.02 -0.51 4.05
CA ASP A 117 15.68 -0.42 5.48
C ASP A 117 15.64 1.03 6.00
N MET A 118 16.55 1.88 5.51
CA MET A 118 16.59 3.30 5.91
C MET A 118 15.40 4.09 5.37
N ASP A 119 14.94 3.81 4.15
CA ASP A 119 13.76 4.45 3.56
C ASP A 119 12.49 4.06 4.30
N VAL A 120 12.42 2.78 4.65
CA VAL A 120 11.39 2.19 5.48
C VAL A 120 11.28 2.87 6.85
N LEU A 121 12.41 3.09 7.54
CA LEU A 121 12.44 3.76 8.85
C LEU A 121 12.08 5.23 8.74
N ALA A 122 12.62 5.94 7.74
CA ALA A 122 12.33 7.35 7.51
C ALA A 122 10.84 7.58 7.21
N ALA A 123 10.21 6.68 6.47
CA ALA A 123 8.77 6.74 6.23
C ALA A 123 7.94 6.50 7.50
N PHE A 124 8.37 5.60 8.41
CA PHE A 124 7.71 5.45 9.70
C PHE A 124 7.80 6.72 10.53
N GLU A 125 8.99 7.30 10.64
CA GLU A 125 9.20 8.56 11.37
C GLU A 125 8.32 9.68 10.80
N ALA A 126 8.31 9.84 9.47
CA ALA A 126 7.47 10.81 8.80
C ALA A 126 5.98 10.56 9.05
N ALA A 127 5.50 9.32 8.92
CA ALA A 127 4.09 8.99 9.16
C ALA A 127 3.66 9.29 10.60
N ILE A 128 4.48 8.92 11.58
CA ILE A 128 4.22 9.20 13.00
C ILE A 128 4.18 10.71 13.24
N HIS A 129 5.14 11.45 12.69
CA HIS A 129 5.21 12.91 12.83
C HIS A 129 4.01 13.61 12.17
N ASP A 130 3.63 13.16 10.98
CA ASP A 130 2.53 13.72 10.20
C ASP A 130 1.16 13.49 10.86
N GLY A 131 1.08 12.55 11.81
CA GLY A 131 -0.10 12.27 12.61
C GLY A 131 -1.08 11.31 11.93
N VAL A 132 -0.58 10.27 11.26
CA VAL A 132 -1.44 9.20 10.72
C VAL A 132 -2.11 8.43 11.86
N ASP A 133 -3.30 7.89 11.58
CA ASP A 133 -4.05 7.10 12.57
C ASP A 133 -3.72 5.59 12.49
N VAL A 134 -3.47 5.09 11.28
CA VAL A 134 -3.15 3.68 11.00
C VAL A 134 -2.09 3.61 9.90
N ILE A 135 -1.15 2.68 10.05
CA ILE A 135 -0.15 2.37 9.03
C ILE A 135 -0.50 1.02 8.40
N SER A 136 -0.78 1.04 7.10
CA SER A 136 -0.89 -0.16 6.27
C SER A 136 0.40 -0.35 5.49
N ILE A 137 1.00 -1.53 5.61
CA ILE A 137 2.25 -1.91 4.98
C ILE A 137 2.12 -3.30 4.34
N SER A 138 2.32 -3.38 3.03
CA SER A 138 2.29 -4.66 2.30
C SER A 138 3.70 -5.06 1.88
N LEU A 139 4.63 -5.01 2.83
CA LEU A 139 6.06 -5.31 2.67
C LEU A 139 6.49 -6.26 3.78
N GLY A 140 7.55 -7.02 3.57
CA GLY A 140 8.16 -7.88 4.57
C GLY A 140 9.67 -7.95 4.37
N GLY A 141 10.40 -8.31 5.43
CA GLY A 141 11.84 -8.56 5.40
C GLY A 141 12.15 -9.96 5.94
N GLU A 142 13.38 -10.43 5.68
CA GLU A 142 13.83 -11.77 6.08
C GLU A 142 14.36 -11.84 7.53
N ASP A 143 14.67 -10.70 8.16
CA ASP A 143 15.25 -10.69 9.51
C ASP A 143 14.17 -10.99 10.57
N SER A 144 14.33 -12.12 11.25
CA SER A 144 13.45 -12.53 12.35
C SER A 144 13.72 -11.79 13.66
N ASN A 145 14.80 -11.01 13.74
CA ASN A 145 15.17 -10.27 14.93
C ASN A 145 14.55 -8.88 14.95
N TYR A 146 13.63 -8.65 15.90
CA TYR A 146 12.89 -7.40 16.04
C TYR A 146 13.75 -6.14 16.22
N ILE A 147 15.00 -6.26 16.69
CA ILE A 147 15.90 -5.11 16.88
C ILE A 147 16.68 -4.75 15.61
N LYS A 148 16.58 -5.58 14.57
CA LYS A 148 17.24 -5.38 13.28
C LYS A 148 16.23 -5.20 12.15
N ASP A 149 15.06 -5.82 12.26
CA ASP A 149 13.97 -5.63 11.30
C ASP A 149 13.43 -4.18 11.37
N PRO A 150 13.59 -3.39 10.31
CA PRO A 150 13.17 -2.00 10.30
C PRO A 150 11.63 -1.85 10.37
N ILE A 151 10.86 -2.87 9.97
CA ILE A 151 9.40 -2.87 10.12
C ILE A 151 9.03 -3.01 11.60
N SER A 152 9.61 -3.97 12.30
CA SER A 152 9.45 -4.17 13.74
C SER A 152 9.82 -2.92 14.54
N ILE A 153 10.98 -2.32 14.26
CA ILE A 153 11.44 -1.10 14.95
C ILE A 153 10.46 0.06 14.71
N GLY A 154 10.14 0.35 13.45
CA GLY A 154 9.23 1.45 13.11
C GLY A 154 7.83 1.26 13.68
N ALA A 155 7.29 0.05 13.62
CA ALA A 155 5.99 -0.30 14.18
C ALA A 155 5.97 -0.18 15.72
N PHE A 156 7.07 -0.49 16.40
CA PHE A 156 7.18 -0.31 17.85
C PHE A 156 7.05 1.18 18.23
N HIS A 157 7.76 2.06 17.51
CA HIS A 157 7.67 3.50 17.72
C HIS A 157 6.29 4.07 17.38
N ALA A 158 5.64 3.55 16.33
CA ALA A 158 4.26 3.89 16.00
C ALA A 158 3.28 3.48 17.11
N MET A 159 3.41 2.25 17.62
CA MET A 159 2.57 1.72 18.70
C MET A 159 2.70 2.56 19.99
N ARG A 160 3.92 3.00 20.33
CA ARG A 160 4.15 3.92 21.47
C ARG A 160 3.45 5.27 21.34
N LYS A 161 3.02 5.64 20.13
CA LYS A 161 2.23 6.84 19.84
C LYS A 161 0.75 6.54 19.60
N GLY A 162 0.31 5.29 19.81
CA GLY A 162 -1.07 4.86 19.61
C GLY A 162 -1.44 4.59 18.15
N ILE A 163 -0.45 4.42 17.26
CA ILE A 163 -0.65 4.19 15.82
C ILE A 163 -0.46 2.69 15.56
N ILE A 164 -1.52 2.01 15.13
CA ILE A 164 -1.47 0.58 14.82
C ILE A 164 -0.82 0.38 13.45
N THR A 165 0.05 -0.63 13.35
CA THR A 165 0.63 -1.10 12.09
C THR A 165 -0.02 -2.41 11.67
N VAL A 166 -0.53 -2.47 10.46
CA VAL A 166 -1.13 -3.66 9.83
C VAL A 166 -0.23 -4.10 8.69
N ALA A 167 0.30 -5.33 8.77
CA ALA A 167 1.30 -5.86 7.85
C ALA A 167 0.91 -7.23 7.29
N SER A 168 1.35 -7.57 6.08
CA SER A 168 1.17 -8.90 5.50
C SER A 168 2.04 -9.96 6.19
N ALA A 169 1.57 -11.20 6.24
CA ALA A 169 2.30 -12.34 6.81
C ALA A 169 3.43 -12.89 5.91
N GLY A 170 3.57 -12.37 4.69
CA GLY A 170 4.43 -12.94 3.65
C GLY A 170 3.72 -13.99 2.79
N ASN A 171 4.38 -14.38 1.68
CA ASN A 171 3.83 -15.29 0.68
C ASN A 171 4.63 -16.59 0.52
N ASP A 172 5.61 -16.85 1.40
CA ASP A 172 6.52 -18.01 1.31
C ASP A 172 5.97 -19.29 1.95
N GLY A 173 4.66 -19.31 2.23
CA GLY A 173 3.95 -20.52 2.63
C GLY A 173 4.03 -21.63 1.56
N PRO A 174 3.57 -22.86 1.87
CA PRO A 174 2.77 -23.24 3.03
C PRO A 174 3.57 -23.93 4.17
N THR A 175 4.90 -23.99 4.06
CA THR A 175 5.74 -24.67 5.07
C THR A 175 5.74 -23.91 6.40
N MET A 176 6.07 -24.62 7.50
CA MET A 176 6.12 -23.99 8.83
C MET A 176 7.23 -22.92 8.90
N ALA A 177 7.03 -21.92 9.77
CA ALA A 177 8.01 -20.88 10.08
C ALA A 177 8.39 -19.95 8.92
N THR A 178 7.46 -19.71 7.98
CA THR A 178 7.64 -18.78 6.85
C THR A 178 6.99 -17.40 7.07
N VAL A 179 6.32 -17.18 8.21
CA VAL A 179 5.65 -15.91 8.51
C VAL A 179 6.66 -14.82 8.82
N VAL A 180 6.50 -13.67 8.15
CA VAL A 180 7.22 -12.42 8.43
C VAL A 180 6.32 -11.41 9.16
N ASN A 181 6.88 -10.27 9.59
CA ASN A 181 6.17 -9.22 10.32
C ASN A 181 5.48 -9.73 11.59
N ASN A 182 6.12 -10.66 12.31
CA ASN A 182 5.58 -11.39 13.45
C ASN A 182 5.86 -10.72 14.81
N ALA A 183 6.25 -9.44 14.82
CA ALA A 183 6.46 -8.72 16.08
C ALA A 183 5.14 -8.54 16.84
N PRO A 184 5.10 -8.70 18.17
CA PRO A 184 3.85 -8.70 18.95
C PRO A 184 3.02 -7.41 18.87
N TRP A 185 3.61 -6.30 18.45
CA TRP A 185 2.95 -5.00 18.30
C TRP A 185 2.47 -4.71 16.86
N ILE A 186 2.58 -5.70 15.96
CA ILE A 186 2.09 -5.62 14.58
C ILE A 186 0.83 -6.49 14.44
N VAL A 187 -0.16 -5.99 13.71
CA VAL A 187 -1.27 -6.82 13.25
C VAL A 187 -0.84 -7.53 11.98
N THR A 188 -0.41 -8.78 12.10
CA THR A 188 0.04 -9.62 10.98
C THR A 188 -1.15 -10.30 10.30
N VAL A 189 -1.30 -10.13 9.00
CA VAL A 189 -2.48 -10.54 8.22
C VAL A 189 -2.13 -11.64 7.21
N ALA A 190 -2.78 -12.79 7.33
CA ALA A 190 -2.73 -13.87 6.33
C ALA A 190 -3.74 -13.64 5.19
N ALA A 191 -3.60 -14.39 4.10
CA ALA A 191 -4.52 -14.34 2.95
C ALA A 191 -5.39 -15.59 2.87
N SER A 192 -6.64 -15.41 2.44
CA SER A 192 -7.59 -16.49 2.15
C SER A 192 -8.40 -16.18 0.89
N GLY A 193 -9.05 -17.21 0.32
CA GLY A 193 -10.01 -17.03 -0.76
C GLY A 193 -11.33 -16.40 -0.30
N ILE A 194 -12.14 -15.99 -1.28
CA ILE A 194 -13.55 -15.59 -1.10
C ILE A 194 -14.46 -16.55 -1.88
N ASP A 195 -15.77 -16.35 -1.80
CA ASP A 195 -16.79 -17.16 -2.48
C ASP A 195 -16.86 -16.94 -4.00
N ARG A 196 -16.19 -15.90 -4.52
CA ARG A 196 -16.04 -15.64 -5.95
C ARG A 196 -14.85 -16.39 -6.55
N ASP A 197 -15.08 -17.07 -7.66
CA ASP A 197 -14.06 -17.71 -8.48
C ASP A 197 -14.09 -17.18 -9.93
N PHE A 198 -12.97 -17.29 -10.64
CA PHE A 198 -12.84 -16.93 -12.05
C PHE A 198 -12.63 -18.18 -12.90
N HIS A 199 -13.62 -18.53 -13.70
CA HIS A 199 -13.57 -19.70 -14.56
C HIS A 199 -13.14 -19.35 -15.99
N SER A 200 -12.33 -20.23 -16.57
CA SER A 200 -11.97 -20.18 -17.99
C SER A 200 -12.36 -21.51 -18.64
N THR A 201 -13.59 -21.58 -19.16
CA THR A 201 -14.09 -22.78 -19.83
C THR A 201 -13.33 -23.04 -21.13
N VAL A 202 -12.80 -24.26 -21.26
CA VAL A 202 -12.11 -24.76 -22.46
C VAL A 202 -13.02 -25.74 -23.19
N GLU A 203 -13.34 -25.46 -24.45
CA GLU A 203 -14.03 -26.41 -25.33
C GLU A 203 -13.00 -27.28 -26.07
N LEU A 204 -13.03 -28.59 -25.81
CA LEU A 204 -12.17 -29.56 -26.49
C LEU A 204 -12.70 -29.87 -27.89
N GLY A 205 -11.85 -30.39 -28.80
CA GLY A 205 -12.26 -30.79 -30.16
C GLY A 205 -13.37 -31.85 -30.22
N THR A 206 -13.63 -32.54 -29.10
CA THR A 206 -14.77 -33.46 -28.90
C THR A 206 -16.09 -32.74 -28.54
N ARG A 207 -16.11 -31.39 -28.54
CA ARG A 207 -17.22 -30.54 -28.05
C ARG A 207 -17.56 -30.77 -26.58
N THR A 208 -16.57 -31.17 -25.79
CA THR A 208 -16.69 -31.33 -24.35
C THR A 208 -16.11 -30.09 -23.68
N ASN A 209 -16.87 -29.48 -22.78
CA ASN A 209 -16.42 -28.34 -22.00
C ASN A 209 -15.73 -28.81 -20.72
N VAL A 210 -14.58 -28.21 -20.40
CA VAL A 210 -13.86 -28.38 -19.14
C VAL A 210 -13.70 -27.02 -18.50
N SER A 211 -14.05 -26.87 -17.22
CA SER A 211 -13.97 -25.62 -16.45
C SER A 211 -13.21 -25.82 -15.16
#